data_AF-A0A8S0V236-F1
#
_entry.id   AF-A0A8S0V236-F1
#
_cell.length_a   1.000
_cell.length_b   1.000
_cell.length_c   1.000
_cell.angle_alpha   90.00
_cell.angle_beta   90.00
_cell.angle_gamma   90.00
#
_symmetry.space_group_name_H-M   'P 1'
#
loop_
_entity.id
_entity.type
_entity.pdbx_description
1 polymer ?
#
loop_
_entity_poly.entity_id
_entity_poly.type
_entity_poly.pdbx_seq_one_letter_code
_entity_poly.pdbx_strand_id
1 'polypeptide(L)'
;MIKYSNFSPFLLLWIASIVQKCLCSSIINPSKVKTVSWKPRAFVYEGFLTEDECNHLISLAKSELKRSAVADNESGKSTLSEVRTSSGMFIPKSKV
;
A
#
# COMPACT_ATOMS: atom_id res chain seq x y z
N MET A 1 37.35 29.72 32.87
CA MET A 1 37.46 29.72 31.39
C MET A 1 37.16 28.31 30.90
N ILE A 2 35.96 28.09 30.36
CA ILE A 2 35.49 26.76 29.92
C ILE A 2 36.02 26.52 28.51
N LYS A 3 36.84 25.48 28.32
CA LYS A 3 37.36 25.07 27.00
C LYS A 3 36.26 24.26 26.29
N TYR A 4 35.72 24.82 25.22
CA TYR A 4 34.81 24.10 24.32
C TYR A 4 35.60 23.02 23.57
N SER A 5 35.13 21.78 23.65
CA SER A 5 35.71 20.65 22.90
C SER A 5 35.33 20.76 21.42
N ASN A 6 36.24 20.33 20.54
CA ASN A 6 36.04 20.28 19.10
C ASN A 6 34.93 19.28 18.76
N PHE A 7 33.69 19.76 18.65
CA PHE A 7 32.56 18.98 18.18
C PHE A 7 32.76 18.70 16.68
N SER A 8 32.95 17.43 16.32
CA SER A 8 33.21 17.03 14.93
C SER A 8 32.01 17.39 14.04
N PRO A 9 32.20 18.17 12.95
CA PRO A 9 31.10 18.54 12.05
C PRO A 9 30.50 17.34 11.32
N PHE A 10 31.17 16.19 11.32
CA PHE A 10 30.66 14.93 10.76
C PHE A 10 29.43 14.40 11.51
N LEU A 11 29.31 14.66 12.82
CA LEU A 11 28.17 14.19 13.60
C LEU A 11 26.88 14.94 13.21
N LEU A 12 26.99 16.22 12.86
CA LEU A 12 25.86 17.04 12.41
C LEU A 12 25.38 16.64 11.00
N LEU A 13 26.29 16.26 10.10
CA LEU A 13 25.91 15.74 8.77
C LEU A 13 25.20 14.37 8.84
N TRP A 14 25.55 13.54 9.82
CA TRP A 14 24.90 12.24 9.99
C TRP A 14 23.45 12.38 10.47
N ILE A 15 23.18 13.36 11.33
CA ILE A 15 21.82 13.67 11.80
C ILE A 15 20.97 14.30 10.68
N ALA A 16 21.56 15.10 9.79
CA ALA A 16 20.85 15.71 8.65
C ALA A 16 20.32 14.67 7.65
N SER A 17 20.98 13.51 7.51
CA SER A 17 20.53 12.42 6.62
C SER A 17 19.30 11.68 7.16
N ILE A 18 18.96 11.86 8.45
CA ILE A 18 17.84 11.20 9.13
C ILE A 18 16.52 11.99 8.93
N VAL A 19 16.58 13.26 8.52
CA VAL A 19 15.41 14.16 8.46
C VAL A 19 14.57 13.99 7.17
N GLN A 20 15.07 13.30 6.14
CA GLN A 20 14.46 13.31 4.80
C GLN A 20 13.43 12.20 4.51
N LYS A 21 12.73 11.67 5.52
CA LYS A 21 11.62 10.72 5.29
C LYS A 21 10.36 11.12 6.07
N CYS A 22 9.67 12.14 5.58
CA CYS A 22 8.20 12.18 5.70
C CYS A 22 7.60 13.11 4.65
N LEU A 23 7.26 12.54 3.49
CA LEU A 23 6.32 13.13 2.54
C LEU A 23 5.23 12.08 2.29
N CYS A 24 4.49 11.71 3.33
CA CYS A 24 3.24 10.99 3.11
C CYS A 24 2.21 12.02 2.62
N SER A 25 2.17 12.22 1.31
CA SER A 25 1.09 12.95 0.65
C SER A 25 0.85 12.26 -0.69
N SER A 26 0.22 11.08 -0.66
CA SER A 26 -0.39 10.48 -1.84
C SER A 26 -1.66 11.27 -2.22
N ILE A 27 -1.49 12.54 -2.57
CA ILE A 27 -2.47 13.27 -3.36
C ILE A 27 -2.28 12.74 -4.77
N ILE A 28 -3.15 11.81 -5.16
CA ILE A 28 -3.24 11.25 -6.51
C ILE A 28 -3.02 12.37 -7.53
N ASN A 29 -2.03 12.21 -8.43
CA ASN A 29 -1.75 13.22 -9.44
C ASN A 29 -2.81 13.14 -10.56
N PRO A 30 -3.72 14.14 -10.69
CA PRO A 30 -4.79 14.08 -11.68
C PRO A 30 -4.26 14.09 -13.12
N SER A 31 -3.07 14.64 -13.36
CA SER A 31 -2.44 14.64 -14.69
C SER A 31 -1.91 13.27 -15.11
N LYS A 32 -1.83 12.29 -14.18
CA LYS A 32 -1.40 10.91 -14.45
C LYS A 32 -2.57 9.93 -14.58
N VAL A 33 -3.78 10.44 -14.80
CA VAL A 33 -4.97 9.61 -15.01
C VAL A 33 -5.20 9.41 -16.50
N LYS A 34 -5.32 8.15 -16.92
CA LYS A 34 -5.59 7.77 -18.31
C LYS A 34 -7.02 7.26 -18.44
N THR A 35 -7.78 7.84 -19.37
CA THR A 35 -9.14 7.36 -19.67
C THR A 35 -9.06 6.11 -20.54
N VAL A 36 -9.73 5.03 -20.12
CA VAL A 36 -9.81 3.76 -20.87
C VAL A 36 -11.12 3.66 -21.64
N SER A 37 -12.24 3.98 -20.99
CA SER A 37 -13.55 4.00 -21.63
C SER A 37 -14.50 4.93 -20.88
N TRP A 38 -15.46 5.50 -21.61
CA TRP A 38 -16.59 6.23 -21.03
C TRP A 38 -17.82 5.35 -20.82
N LYS A 39 -17.89 4.19 -21.49
CA LYS A 39 -18.97 3.21 -21.35
C LYS A 39 -18.43 1.79 -21.57
N PRO A 40 -18.13 1.03 -20.49
CA PRO A 40 -18.21 1.42 -19.08
C PRO A 40 -17.21 2.54 -18.73
N ARG A 41 -17.48 3.32 -17.69
CA ARG A 41 -16.52 4.33 -17.19
C ARG A 41 -15.32 3.61 -16.58
N ALA A 42 -14.15 3.75 -17.17
CA ALA A 42 -12.92 3.11 -16.74
C ALA A 42 -11.72 4.05 -16.90
N PHE A 43 -10.90 4.15 -15.86
CA PHE A 43 -9.72 5.01 -15.80
C PHE A 43 -8.56 4.25 -15.14
N VAL A 44 -7.34 4.52 -15.57
CA VAL A 44 -6.10 4.00 -14.98
C VAL A 44 -5.39 5.14 -14.27
N TYR A 45 -5.13 4.96 -12.98
CA TYR A 45 -4.39 5.90 -12.14
C TYR A 45 -2.96 5.41 -11.98
N GLU A 46 -2.00 6.10 -12.61
CA GLU A 46 -0.59 5.70 -12.51
C GLU A 46 0.03 6.16 -11.20
N GLY A 47 0.75 5.25 -10.52
CA GLY A 47 1.37 5.53 -9.23
C GLY A 47 0.36 5.78 -8.12
N PHE A 48 -0.80 5.11 -8.16
CA PHE A 48 -1.84 5.23 -7.13
C PHE A 48 -1.35 4.80 -5.75
N LEU A 49 -0.52 3.75 -5.69
CA LEU A 49 0.24 3.35 -4.51
C LEU A 49 1.73 3.41 -4.82
N THR A 50 2.52 3.76 -3.83
CA THR A 50 3.97 3.57 -3.82
C THR A 50 4.32 2.09 -3.70
N GLU A 51 5.56 1.73 -4.04
CA GLU A 51 6.06 0.36 -3.89
C GLU A 51 6.06 -0.10 -2.42
N ASP A 52 6.40 0.80 -1.50
CA ASP A 52 6.40 0.53 -0.06
C ASP A 52 4.98 0.24 0.46
N GLU A 53 3.98 1.02 0.04
CA GLU A 53 2.57 0.74 0.37
C GLU A 53 2.11 -0.61 -0.19
N CYS A 54 2.49 -0.94 -1.43
CA CYS A 54 2.20 -2.24 -2.02
C CYS A 54 2.79 -3.39 -1.20
N ASN A 55 4.08 -3.29 -0.86
CA ASN A 55 4.79 -4.31 -0.06
C ASN A 55 4.20 -4.45 1.34
N HIS A 56 3.79 -3.34 1.96
CA HIS A 56 3.11 -3.35 3.24
C HIS A 56 1.78 -4.11 3.17
N LEU A 57 0.91 -3.81 2.21
CA LEU A 57 -0.37 -4.50 2.04
C LEU A 57 -0.19 -6.01 1.77
N ILE A 58 0.80 -6.39 0.96
CA ILE A 58 1.14 -7.79 0.71
C ILE A 58 1.57 -8.46 2.03
N SER A 59 2.45 -7.83 2.81
CA SER A 59 2.93 -8.39 4.07
C SER A 59 1.81 -8.62 5.08
N LEU A 60 0.85 -7.70 5.17
CA LEU A 60 -0.31 -7.82 6.04
C LEU A 60 -1.24 -8.96 5.64
N ALA A 61 -1.45 -9.15 4.33
CA ALA A 61 -2.40 -10.14 3.82
C ALA A 61 -1.82 -11.56 3.78
N LYS A 62 -0.51 -11.71 3.56
CA LYS A 62 0.13 -12.99 3.17
C LYS A 62 -0.15 -14.16 4.11
N SER A 63 -0.17 -13.93 5.43
CA SER A 63 -0.40 -14.99 6.43
C SER A 63 -1.85 -15.46 6.53
N GLU A 64 -2.80 -14.68 6.02
CA GLU A 64 -4.24 -14.91 6.21
C GLU A 64 -5.01 -15.13 4.89
N LEU A 65 -4.29 -15.29 3.78
CA LEU A 65 -4.89 -15.60 2.48
C LEU A 65 -5.66 -16.93 2.54
N LYS A 66 -6.95 -16.88 2.23
CA LYS A 66 -7.81 -18.05 2.11
C LYS A 66 -8.36 -18.19 0.71
N ARG A 67 -8.63 -19.44 0.32
CA ARG A 67 -9.25 -19.74 -0.97
C ARG A 67 -10.59 -19.01 -1.07
N SER A 68 -10.75 -18.26 -2.15
CA SER A 68 -11.95 -17.51 -2.44
C SER A 68 -13.17 -18.42 -2.63
N ALA A 69 -14.22 -18.18 -1.85
CA ALA A 69 -15.52 -18.83 -1.99
C ALA A 69 -16.57 -17.87 -2.55
N VAL A 70 -17.54 -18.38 -3.29
CA VAL A 70 -18.69 -17.63 -3.82
C VAL A 70 -19.96 -18.11 -3.13
N ALA A 71 -21.00 -17.30 -3.14
CA ALA A 71 -22.31 -17.77 -2.69
C ALA A 71 -22.90 -18.68 -3.77
N ASP A 72 -23.36 -19.86 -3.36
CA ASP A 72 -24.15 -20.74 -4.21
C ASP A 72 -25.52 -20.11 -4.52
N ASN A 73 -26.01 -20.26 -5.76
CA ASN A 73 -27.19 -19.54 -6.23
C ASN A 73 -28.49 -20.03 -5.58
N GLU A 74 -28.57 -21.32 -5.23
CA GLU A 74 -29.79 -21.92 -4.67
C GLU A 74 -29.79 -21.84 -3.14
N SER A 75 -28.67 -22.23 -2.52
CA SER A 75 -28.57 -22.34 -1.06
C SER A 75 -28.04 -21.08 -0.37
N GLY A 76 -27.42 -20.15 -1.11
CA GLY A 76 -26.74 -18.97 -0.57
C GLY A 76 -25.49 -19.29 0.25
N LYS A 77 -25.09 -20.57 0.34
CA LYS A 77 -23.95 -21.00 1.15
C LYS A 77 -22.63 -20.70 0.44
N SER A 78 -21.60 -20.49 1.25
CA SER A 78 -20.24 -20.29 0.76
C SER A 78 -19.71 -21.59 0.14
N THR A 79 -19.41 -21.58 -1.15
CA THR A 79 -18.85 -22.72 -1.91
C THR A 79 -17.61 -22.32 -2.69
N LEU A 80 -16.74 -23.27 -3.01
CA LEU A 80 -15.57 -23.01 -3.85
C LEU A 80 -16.01 -22.85 -5.32
N SER A 81 -15.43 -21.86 -6.00
CA SER A 81 -15.71 -21.59 -7.41
C SER A 81 -14.55 -22.00 -8.31
N GLU A 82 -14.85 -22.64 -9.42
CA GLU A 82 -13.89 -22.90 -10.51
C GLU A 82 -13.53 -21.64 -11.30
N VAL A 83 -14.38 -20.60 -11.25
CA VAL A 83 -14.16 -19.33 -11.95
C VAL A 83 -13.36 -18.35 -11.09
N ARG A 84 -13.69 -18.25 -9.79
CA ARG A 84 -12.93 -17.42 -8.84
C ARG A 84 -11.87 -18.28 -8.17
N THR A 85 -10.71 -18.48 -8.81
CA THR A 85 -9.64 -19.40 -8.37
C THR A 85 -8.59 -18.80 -7.42
N SER A 86 -8.59 -17.49 -7.26
CA SER A 86 -7.62 -16.79 -6.41
C SER A 86 -7.82 -17.03 -4.90
N SER A 87 -6.84 -16.62 -4.11
CA SER A 87 -6.96 -16.47 -2.65
C SER A 87 -7.06 -14.99 -2.30
N GLY A 88 -7.65 -14.68 -1.16
CA GLY A 88 -7.81 -13.30 -0.69
C GLY A 88 -7.93 -13.20 0.83
N MET A 89 -7.78 -11.97 1.33
CA MET A 89 -7.97 -11.62 2.74
C MET A 89 -8.62 -10.23 2.83
N PHE A 90 -9.47 -10.04 3.83
CA PHE A 90 -9.97 -8.72 4.23
C PHE A 90 -9.05 -8.13 5.29
N ILE A 91 -8.44 -6.98 5.04
CA ILE A 91 -7.59 -6.32 6.04
C ILE A 91 -8.49 -5.49 6.98
N PRO A 92 -8.61 -5.83 8.28
CA PRO A 92 -9.37 -5.03 9.22
C PRO A 92 -8.64 -3.72 9.53
N LYS A 93 -9.40 -2.68 9.88
CA LYS A 93 -8.83 -1.34 10.20
C LYS A 93 -7.76 -1.37 11.29
N SER A 94 -7.81 -2.33 12.21
CA SER A 94 -6.82 -2.47 13.29
C SER A 94 -5.44 -2.95 12.83
N LYS A 95 -5.31 -3.38 11.57
CA LYS A 95 -4.05 -3.87 10.98
C LYS A 95 -3.43 -2.89 9.98
N VAL A 96 -4.09 -1.75 9.72
CA VAL A 96 -3.63 -0.66 8.85
C VAL A 96 -3.17 0.50 9.71
#